data_AF-A0AB73BM99-F1
#
_entry.id   AF-A0AB73BM99-F1
#
_cell.length_a   1.000
_cell.length_b   1.000
_cell.length_c   1.000
_cell.angle_alpha   90.00
_cell.angle_beta   90.00
_cell.angle_gamma   90.00
#
_symmetry.space_group_name_H-M   'P 1'
#
loop_
_entity.id
_entity.type
_entity.pdbx_description
1 polymer ?
#
loop_
_entity_poly.entity_id
_entity_poly.type
_entity_poly.pdbx_seq_one_letter_code
_entity_poly.pdbx_strand_id
1 'polypeptide(L)'
;MKRILLFALIISAQLNAAQVYKCTVNGVITFSDQPCSADAQIVKVQSGKSNATANPSQLVNQCLKQVKQTRSWKDPESVKVVNHFKRWEQDDSGARQLLVLEVKAKNGYGAYDGTTFSECFLDHNGTGLSTIQHFVRK
;
A
#
# COMPACT_ATOMS: atom_id res chain seq x y z
N MET A 1 1.26 -44.45 46.54
CA MET A 1 1.45 -44.41 45.08
C MET A 1 0.32 -43.59 44.47
N LYS A 2 0.53 -42.27 44.24
CA LYS A 2 -0.52 -41.36 43.77
C LYS A 2 -0.11 -40.86 42.39
N ARG A 3 -0.72 -41.42 41.34
CA ARG A 3 -0.42 -41.13 39.94
C ARG A 3 -0.91 -39.71 39.62
N ILE A 4 0.01 -38.80 39.37
CA ILE A 4 -0.26 -37.46 38.86
C ILE A 4 -0.53 -37.62 37.35
N LEU A 5 -1.79 -37.48 36.95
CA LEU A 5 -2.19 -37.36 35.55
C LEU A 5 -2.06 -35.89 35.13
N LEU A 6 -0.96 -35.57 34.45
CA LEU A 6 -0.74 -34.31 33.73
C LEU A 6 -1.67 -34.28 32.52
N PHE A 7 -2.72 -33.46 32.58
CA PHE A 7 -3.55 -33.13 31.42
C PHE A 7 -2.86 -32.00 30.64
N ALA A 8 -2.10 -32.37 29.62
CA ALA A 8 -1.50 -31.42 28.68
C ALA A 8 -2.59 -30.85 27.76
N LEU A 9 -3.01 -29.60 28.03
CA LEU A 9 -3.94 -28.86 27.17
C LEU A 9 -3.19 -28.40 25.92
N ILE A 10 -3.32 -29.15 24.83
CA ILE A 10 -2.79 -28.80 23.51
C ILE A 10 -3.68 -27.68 22.94
N ILE A 11 -3.23 -26.43 23.06
CA ILE A 11 -3.85 -25.29 22.39
C ILE A 11 -3.44 -25.38 20.91
N SER A 12 -4.32 -25.93 20.08
CA SER A 12 -4.19 -25.86 18.63
C SER A 12 -4.50 -24.43 18.17
N ALA A 13 -3.46 -23.64 17.92
CA ALA A 13 -3.58 -22.37 17.23
C ALA A 13 -4.11 -22.63 15.81
N GLN A 14 -5.41 -22.42 15.59
CA GLN A 14 -5.99 -22.43 14.26
C GLN A 14 -5.46 -21.21 13.50
N LEU A 15 -4.44 -21.45 12.67
CA LEU A 15 -3.99 -20.52 11.64
C LEU A 15 -5.10 -20.37 10.60
N ASN A 16 -6.08 -19.50 10.89
CA ASN A 16 -7.11 -19.14 9.92
C ASN A 16 -6.45 -18.26 8.85
N ALA A 17 -6.16 -18.86 7.69
CA ALA A 17 -5.90 -18.10 6.49
C ALA A 17 -7.18 -17.29 6.17
N ALA A 18 -7.10 -15.96 6.28
CA ALA A 18 -8.25 -15.09 6.04
C ALA A 18 -8.75 -15.26 4.61
N GLN A 19 -9.92 -15.89 4.48
CA GLN A 19 -10.57 -16.17 3.20
C GLN A 19 -11.74 -15.20 3.06
N VAL A 20 -11.77 -14.42 1.97
CA VAL A 20 -12.84 -13.46 1.72
C VAL A 20 -13.88 -14.10 0.81
N TYR A 21 -15.14 -13.99 1.18
CA TYR A 21 -16.30 -14.48 0.43
C TYR A 21 -17.05 -13.29 -0.17
N LYS A 22 -17.47 -13.43 -1.43
CA LYS A 22 -18.38 -12.51 -2.13
C LYS A 22 -19.74 -13.17 -2.21
N CYS A 23 -20.79 -12.47 -1.77
CA CYS A 23 -22.17 -12.92 -1.83
C CYS A 23 -23.07 -11.86 -2.45
N THR A 24 -24.21 -12.29 -2.98
CA THR A 24 -25.29 -11.39 -3.41
C THR A 24 -26.45 -11.51 -2.44
N VAL A 25 -26.50 -10.65 -1.42
CA VAL A 25 -27.58 -10.66 -0.42
C VAL A 25 -28.61 -9.60 -0.82
N ASN A 26 -29.84 -10.02 -1.13
CA ASN A 26 -30.93 -9.13 -1.58
C ASN A 26 -30.55 -8.25 -2.78
N GLY A 27 -29.78 -8.79 -3.73
CA GLY A 27 -29.31 -8.06 -4.91
C GLY A 27 -28.12 -7.12 -4.68
N VAL A 28 -27.61 -7.04 -3.45
CA VAL A 28 -26.44 -6.23 -3.09
C VAL A 28 -25.20 -7.12 -2.95
N ILE A 29 -24.09 -6.71 -3.57
CA ILE A 29 -22.81 -7.39 -3.43
C ILE A 29 -22.21 -7.06 -2.07
N THR A 30 -21.95 -8.10 -1.27
CA THR A 30 -21.35 -7.98 0.06
C THR A 30 -20.10 -8.87 0.15
N PHE A 31 -19.09 -8.39 0.87
CA PHE A 31 -17.87 -9.13 1.18
C PHE A 31 -17.82 -9.47 2.66
N SER A 32 -17.42 -10.70 2.98
CA SER A 32 -17.40 -11.23 4.34
C SER A 32 -16.20 -12.15 4.54
N ASP A 33 -15.65 -12.20 5.75
CA ASP A 33 -14.60 -13.13 6.17
C ASP A 33 -15.15 -14.52 6.56
N GLN A 34 -16.48 -14.64 6.67
CA GLN A 34 -17.22 -15.89 6.80
C GLN A 34 -18.16 -16.12 5.61
N PRO A 35 -18.52 -17.37 5.27
CA PRO A 35 -19.51 -17.65 4.23
C PRO A 35 -20.83 -16.89 4.49
N CYS A 36 -21.18 -15.97 3.60
CA CYS A 36 -22.31 -15.04 3.80
C CYS A 36 -23.64 -15.52 3.19
N SER A 37 -23.62 -16.58 2.38
CA SER A 37 -24.81 -17.14 1.71
C SER A 37 -24.50 -18.51 1.10
N ALA A 38 -25.53 -19.21 0.60
CA ALA A 38 -25.35 -20.48 -0.11
C ALA A 38 -24.61 -20.30 -1.46
N ASP A 39 -24.68 -19.10 -2.06
CA ASP A 39 -23.96 -18.73 -3.29
C ASP A 39 -22.59 -18.07 -3.02
N ALA A 40 -22.06 -18.18 -1.80
CA ALA A 40 -20.80 -17.56 -1.42
C ALA A 40 -19.64 -18.01 -2.34
N GLN A 41 -19.06 -17.05 -3.05
CA GLN A 41 -17.90 -17.27 -3.92
C GLN A 41 -16.63 -16.85 -3.20
N ILE A 42 -15.63 -17.74 -3.19
CA ILE A 42 -14.32 -17.45 -2.59
C ILE A 42 -13.57 -16.47 -3.49
N VAL A 43 -13.21 -15.32 -2.93
CA VAL A 43 -12.35 -14.32 -3.58
C VAL A 43 -10.90 -14.63 -3.21
N LYS A 44 -10.12 -15.05 -4.21
CA LYS A 44 -8.66 -15.08 -4.07
C LYS A 44 -8.14 -13.66 -4.18
N VAL A 45 -7.84 -13.04 -3.03
CA VAL A 45 -7.11 -11.78 -2.99
C VAL A 45 -5.67 -12.08 -3.39
N GLN A 46 -5.37 -11.94 -4.68
CA GLN A 46 -3.98 -11.90 -5.12
C GLN A 46 -3.41 -10.56 -4.68
N SER A 47 -2.43 -10.59 -3.78
CA SER A 47 -1.54 -9.46 -3.53
C SER A 47 -0.81 -9.20 -4.85
N GLY A 48 -1.39 -8.35 -5.70
CA GLY A 48 -0.85 -8.07 -7.01
C GLY A 48 0.53 -7.44 -6.83
N LYS A 49 1.58 -8.20 -7.15
CA LYS A 49 2.82 -7.58 -7.63
C LYS A 49 2.40 -6.84 -8.89
N SER A 50 2.23 -5.53 -8.77
CA SER A 50 1.92 -4.63 -9.87
C SER A 50 3.07 -4.68 -10.89
N ASN A 51 3.01 -5.64 -11.82
CA ASN A 51 3.82 -5.65 -13.05
C ASN A 51 3.16 -4.74 -14.10
N ALA A 52 2.75 -3.54 -13.69
CA ALA A 52 2.16 -2.56 -14.58
C ALA A 52 3.28 -1.68 -15.14
N THR A 53 3.81 -2.08 -16.30
CA THR A 53 4.42 -1.15 -17.26
C THR A 53 3.29 -0.32 -17.92
N ALA A 54 2.47 0.35 -17.10
CA ALA A 54 1.72 1.52 -17.58
C ALA A 54 2.78 2.58 -17.90
N ASN A 55 2.66 3.33 -19.00
CA ASN A 55 3.62 4.38 -19.36
C ASN A 55 3.98 5.21 -18.10
N PRO A 56 5.12 4.94 -17.43
CA PRO A 56 5.30 5.35 -16.02
C PRO A 56 5.40 6.86 -15.87
N SER A 57 5.64 7.54 -17.00
CA SER A 57 6.00 8.95 -17.06
C SER A 57 4.95 9.87 -16.46
N GLN A 58 3.65 9.73 -16.76
CA GLN A 58 2.70 10.77 -16.34
C GLN A 58 2.45 10.80 -14.83
N LEU A 59 2.19 9.64 -14.20
CA LEU A 59 1.95 9.57 -12.76
C LEU A 59 3.23 9.88 -11.97
N VAL A 60 4.39 9.37 -12.44
CA VAL A 60 5.70 9.72 -11.86
C VAL A 60 5.97 11.22 -11.99
N ASN A 61 5.64 11.84 -13.13
CA ASN A 61 5.83 13.29 -13.33
C ASN A 61 4.87 14.13 -12.45
N GLN A 62 3.63 13.69 -12.26
CA GLN A 62 2.70 14.34 -11.34
C GLN A 62 3.21 14.27 -9.90
N CYS A 63 3.65 13.09 -9.47
CA CYS A 63 4.24 12.94 -8.13
C CYS A 63 5.54 13.74 -8.00
N LEU A 64 6.43 13.72 -8.99
CA LEU A 64 7.65 14.51 -9.01
C LEU A 64 7.35 16.00 -8.91
N LYS A 65 6.33 16.50 -9.63
CA LYS A 65 5.89 17.89 -9.53
C LYS A 65 5.45 18.23 -8.10
N GLN A 66 4.67 17.38 -7.45
CA GLN A 66 4.28 17.57 -6.05
C GLN A 66 5.51 17.56 -5.13
N VAL A 67 6.44 16.62 -5.31
CA VAL A 67 7.68 16.50 -4.52
C VAL A 67 8.57 17.75 -4.67
N LYS A 68 8.68 18.32 -5.87
CA LYS A 68 9.39 19.59 -6.12
C LYS A 68 8.77 20.76 -5.35
N GLN A 69 7.45 20.73 -5.11
CA GLN A 69 6.68 21.81 -4.49
C GLN A 69 6.60 21.69 -2.96
N THR A 70 6.57 20.48 -2.40
CA THR A 70 6.30 20.28 -0.97
C THR A 70 7.55 20.19 -0.11
N ARG A 71 8.71 19.88 -0.69
CA ARG A 71 9.98 19.76 0.05
C ARG A 71 10.91 20.94 -0.24
N SER A 72 11.65 21.35 0.79
CA SER A 72 12.65 22.42 0.70
C SER A 72 13.94 21.96 0.01
N TRP A 73 13.92 21.88 -1.32
CA TRP A 73 15.10 21.59 -2.13
C TRP A 73 16.04 22.80 -2.22
N LYS A 74 17.36 22.57 -2.31
CA LYS A 74 18.33 23.64 -2.58
C LYS A 74 18.27 24.11 -4.03
N ASP A 75 18.07 23.18 -4.95
CA ASP A 75 17.83 23.43 -6.37
C ASP A 75 16.62 22.57 -6.80
N PRO A 76 15.39 23.10 -6.73
CA PRO A 76 14.19 22.37 -7.11
C PRO A 76 14.22 21.89 -8.57
N GLU A 77 14.80 22.65 -9.50
CA GLU A 77 14.82 22.29 -10.92
C GLU A 77 15.78 21.14 -11.24
N SER A 78 16.79 20.91 -10.39
CA SER A 78 17.67 19.75 -10.50
C SER A 78 17.07 18.42 -10.03
N VAL A 79 15.91 18.44 -9.38
CA VAL A 79 15.30 17.23 -8.80
C VAL A 79 14.92 16.27 -9.93
N LYS A 80 15.49 15.06 -9.89
CA LYS A 80 15.23 14.00 -10.85
C LYS A 80 14.99 12.66 -10.17
N VAL A 81 14.13 11.86 -10.79
CA VAL A 81 13.84 10.49 -10.36
C VAL A 81 15.00 9.57 -10.78
N VAL A 82 15.46 8.77 -9.83
CA VAL A 82 16.45 7.70 -10.03
C VAL A 82 15.74 6.35 -10.16
N ASN A 83 14.75 6.11 -9.30
CA ASN A 83 13.97 4.89 -9.28
C ASN A 83 12.55 5.19 -8.76
N HIS A 84 11.61 4.29 -8.99
CA HIS A 84 10.26 4.38 -8.42
C HIS A 84 9.65 3.00 -8.24
N PHE A 85 8.78 2.88 -7.24
CA PHE A 85 8.01 1.66 -6.98
C PHE A 85 6.71 1.99 -6.26
N LYS A 86 5.74 1.07 -6.33
CA LYS A 86 4.51 1.16 -5.54
C LYS A 86 4.63 0.32 -4.28
N ARG A 87 4.06 0.80 -3.17
CA ARG A 87 4.00 0.09 -1.89
C ARG A 87 2.61 0.26 -1.28
N TRP A 88 2.17 -0.75 -0.54
CA TRP A 88 0.97 -0.67 0.29
C TRP A 88 1.38 -0.38 1.73
N GLU A 89 0.66 0.54 2.35
CA GLU A 89 0.77 0.87 3.78
C GLU A 89 -0.62 0.88 4.40
N GLN A 90 -0.68 0.89 5.73
CA GLN A 90 -1.93 0.90 6.47
C GLN A 90 -1.96 2.09 7.43
N ASP A 91 -3.07 2.82 7.45
CA ASP A 91 -3.37 3.87 8.42
C ASP A 91 -4.80 3.76 8.94
N ASP A 92 -5.27 4.76 9.70
CA ASP A 92 -6.61 4.72 10.32
C ASP A 92 -7.76 4.80 9.32
N SER A 93 -7.49 5.10 8.04
CA SER A 93 -8.45 5.05 6.93
C SER A 93 -8.44 3.71 6.18
N GLY A 94 -7.52 2.80 6.53
CA GLY A 94 -7.37 1.48 5.92
C GLY A 94 -6.12 1.36 5.06
N ALA A 95 -6.16 0.46 4.07
CA ALA A 95 -5.04 0.22 3.16
C ALA A 95 -4.86 1.39 2.18
N ARG A 96 -3.64 1.92 2.11
CA ARG A 96 -3.22 3.03 1.26
C ARG A 96 -2.18 2.56 0.26
N GLN A 97 -2.32 2.95 -1.00
CA GLN A 97 -1.29 2.72 -2.01
C GLN A 97 -0.43 3.98 -2.16
N LEU A 98 0.89 3.79 -2.10
CA LEU A 98 1.87 4.85 -2.24
C LEU A 98 2.70 4.63 -3.50
N LEU A 99 3.00 5.72 -4.20
CA LEU A 99 4.07 5.77 -5.18
C LEU A 99 5.30 6.38 -4.51
N VAL A 100 6.34 5.56 -4.32
CA VAL A 100 7.61 5.96 -3.75
C VAL A 100 8.57 6.30 -4.89
N LEU A 101 9.12 7.51 -4.86
CA LEU A 101 10.14 8.00 -5.76
C LEU A 101 11.47 8.06 -5.01
N GLU A 102 12.49 7.39 -5.54
CA GLU A 102 13.87 7.68 -5.20
C GLU A 102 14.34 8.85 -6.07
N VAL A 103 14.71 9.97 -5.46
CA VAL A 103 15.11 11.18 -6.16
C VAL A 103 16.49 11.65 -5.75
N LYS A 104 17.16 12.37 -6.65
CA LYS A 104 18.37 13.14 -6.33
C LYS A 104 18.22 14.58 -6.81
N ALA A 105 18.85 15.49 -6.08
CA ALA A 105 18.89 16.92 -6.38
C ALA A 105 20.30 17.46 -6.10
N LYS A 106 20.63 18.60 -6.69
CA LYS A 106 21.89 19.30 -6.38
C LYS A 106 21.82 19.92 -4.98
N ASN A 107 22.94 19.89 -4.28
CA ASN A 107 23.14 20.60 -3.03
C ASN A 107 23.48 22.10 -3.30
N GLY A 108 23.71 22.87 -2.24
CA GLY A 108 24.04 24.30 -2.36
C GLY A 108 25.34 24.61 -3.12
N TYR A 109 26.19 23.61 -3.36
CA TYR A 109 27.43 23.71 -4.13
C TYR A 109 27.26 23.25 -5.60
N GLY A 110 26.05 22.88 -6.01
CA GLY A 110 25.74 22.47 -7.38
C GLY A 110 26.05 20.99 -7.71
N ALA A 111 26.51 20.21 -6.73
CA ALA A 111 26.79 18.78 -6.90
C ALA A 111 25.57 17.92 -6.50
N TYR A 112 25.37 16.79 -7.18
CA TYR A 112 24.43 15.77 -6.71
C TYR A 112 25.07 14.98 -5.57
N ASP A 113 24.40 14.93 -4.42
CA ASP A 113 24.87 14.21 -3.25
C ASP A 113 23.76 13.29 -2.73
N GLY A 114 23.98 11.98 -2.85
CA GLY A 114 23.05 10.93 -2.43
C GLY A 114 21.71 10.89 -3.18
N THR A 115 20.84 10.02 -2.68
CA THR A 115 19.43 9.91 -3.06
C THR A 115 18.55 9.98 -1.81
N THR A 116 17.27 10.28 -2.01
CA THR A 116 16.29 10.36 -0.93
C THR A 116 14.96 9.87 -1.44
N PHE A 117 14.18 9.23 -0.56
CA PHE A 117 12.85 8.77 -0.90
C PHE A 117 11.82 9.87 -0.67
N SER A 118 10.83 9.95 -1.54
CA SER A 118 9.67 10.83 -1.42
C SER A 118 8.45 10.08 -1.89
N GLU A 119 7.30 10.34 -1.28
CA GLU A 119 6.12 9.51 -1.43
C GLU A 119 4.93 10.35 -1.85
N CYS A 120 4.12 9.82 -2.75
CA CYS A 120 2.80 10.36 -3.06
C CYS A 120 1.74 9.30 -2.83
N PHE A 121 0.64 9.69 -2.21
CA PHE A 121 -0.50 8.82 -1.99
C PHE A 121 -1.29 8.69 -3.29
N LEU A 122 -1.69 7.48 -3.64
CA LEU A 122 -2.47 7.20 -4.83
C LEU A 122 -3.96 7.09 -4.52
N ASP A 123 -4.78 7.29 -5.54
CA ASP A 123 -6.20 6.94 -5.49
C ASP A 123 -6.41 5.43 -5.30
N HIS A 124 -7.66 5.01 -5.07
CA HIS A 124 -7.99 3.60 -4.83
C HIS A 124 -7.61 2.67 -6.01
N ASN A 125 -7.55 3.21 -7.23
CA ASN A 125 -7.22 2.47 -8.44
C ASN A 125 -5.71 2.41 -8.70
N GLY A 126 -4.91 3.20 -7.98
CA GLY A 126 -3.47 3.30 -8.19
C GLY A 126 -3.08 3.99 -9.49
N THR A 127 -3.99 4.73 -10.13
CA THR A 127 -3.81 5.35 -11.45
C THR A 127 -3.56 6.84 -11.39
N GLY A 128 -4.00 7.49 -10.31
CA GLY A 128 -3.86 8.91 -10.06
C GLY A 128 -3.38 9.21 -8.63
N LEU A 129 -3.11 10.48 -8.36
CA LEU A 129 -2.81 10.94 -7.01
C LEU A 129 -4.09 11.03 -6.17
N SER A 130 -4.00 10.63 -4.91
CA SER A 130 -5.06 10.85 -3.92
C SER A 130 -5.24 12.34 -3.65
N THR A 131 -6.45 12.76 -3.29
CA THR A 131 -6.67 14.09 -2.70
C THR A 131 -6.05 14.21 -1.29
N ILE A 132 -5.86 13.09 -0.60
CA ILE A 132 -5.25 13.02 0.73
C ILE A 132 -3.79 12.55 0.62
N GLN A 133 -2.85 13.49 0.71
CA GLN A 133 -1.41 13.28 0.55
C GLN A 133 -0.65 13.08 1.87
N HIS A 134 -1.33 12.53 2.88
CA HIS A 134 -0.77 12.20 4.18
C HIS A 134 -1.47 10.97 4.75
N PHE A 135 -0.84 10.35 5.75
CA PHE A 135 -1.48 9.29 6.53
C PHE A 135 -2.57 9.88 7.42
N VAL A 136 -3.74 9.23 7.43
CA VAL A 136 -4.84 9.60 8.31
C VAL A 136 -4.58 9.04 9.71
N ARG A 137 -4.71 9.89 10.73
CA ARG A 137 -4.65 9.52 12.15
C ARG A 137 -5.90 10.01 12.86
N LYS A 138 -6.45 9.18 13.75
CA LYS A 138 -7.55 9.52 14.66
C LYS A 138 -7.08 10.33 15.87
#